data_AF-A0A238YI17-F1
#
_entry.id   AF-A0A238YI17-F1
#
_cell.length_a   1.000
_cell.length_b   1.000
_cell.length_c   1.000
_cell.angle_alpha   90.00
_cell.angle_beta   90.00
_cell.angle_gamma   90.00
#
_symmetry.space_group_name_H-M   'P 1'
#
loop_
_entity.id
_entity.type
_entity.pdbx_description
1 polymer ?
#
loop_
_entity_poly.entity_id
_entity_poly.type
_entity_poly.pdbx_seq_one_letter_code
_entity_poly.pdbx_strand_id
1 'polypeptide(L)' 'MESTKKDDKKSSSFIKEFALKNYKTYVAHYESRQLIPIPFHEFLKNYNS' A
#
# COMPACT_ATOMS: atom_id res chain seq x y z
N MET A 1 4.34 -25.24 20.10
CA MET A 1 3.31 -24.66 19.21
C MET A 1 4.04 -23.77 18.23
N GLU A 2 4.31 -24.26 17.01
CA GLU A 2 4.90 -23.46 15.94
C GLU A 2 3.77 -23.19 14.93
N SER A 3 3.16 -22.01 15.01
CA SER A 3 1.97 -21.69 14.22
C SER A 3 1.94 -20.23 13.82
N THR A 4 2.95 -19.75 13.09
CA THR A 4 2.93 -18.37 12.54
C THR A 4 3.96 -18.19 11.41
N LYS A 5 3.82 -18.89 10.27
CA LYS A 5 4.58 -18.54 9.05
C LYS A 5 3.77 -18.53 7.75
N LYS A 6 2.50 -18.98 7.76
CA LYS A 6 1.66 -19.05 6.55
C LYS A 6 0.67 -17.89 6.40
N ASP A 7 0.36 -17.18 7.49
CA ASP A 7 -0.68 -16.13 7.48
C ASP A 7 -0.15 -14.76 7.03
N ASP A 8 1.11 -14.47 7.34
CA ASP A 8 1.77 -13.19 7.05
C ASP A 8 1.80 -12.87 5.55
N LYS A 9 2.06 -13.89 4.72
CA LYS A 9 2.11 -13.74 3.26
C LYS A 9 0.74 -13.43 2.64
N LYS A 10 -0.33 -13.93 3.25
CA LYS A 10 -1.71 -13.75 2.76
C LYS A 10 -2.25 -12.38 3.17
N SER A 11 -2.00 -11.97 4.42
CA SER A 11 -2.29 -10.62 4.91
C SER A 11 -1.48 -9.55 4.16
N SER A 12 -0.18 -9.78 3.93
CA SER A 12 0.69 -8.87 3.16
C SER A 12 0.21 -8.68 1.71
N SER A 13 -0.34 -9.72 1.08
CA SER A 13 -0.92 -9.60 -0.28
C SER A 13 -2.15 -8.71 -0.29
N PHE A 14 -3.07 -8.93 0.66
CA PHE A 14 -4.30 -8.13 0.77
C PHE A 14 -3.99 -6.65 1.07
N ILE A 15 -3.05 -6.39 2.00
CA ILE A 15 -2.63 -5.03 2.34
C ILE A 15 -2.01 -4.33 1.13
N LYS A 16 -1.17 -5.03 0.35
CA LYS A 16 -0.59 -4.47 -0.88
C LYS A 16 -1.65 -4.16 -1.94
N GLU A 17 -2.62 -5.04 -2.15
CA GLU A 17 -3.71 -4.80 -3.11
C GLU A 17 -4.60 -3.63 -2.68
N PHE A 18 -4.91 -3.53 -1.39
CA PHE A 18 -5.66 -2.42 -0.83
C PHE A 18 -4.89 -1.10 -0.94
N ALA A 19 -3.60 -1.09 -0.55
CA ALA A 19 -2.74 0.07 -0.69
C ALA A 19 -2.61 0.51 -2.15
N LEU A 20 -2.52 -0.43 -3.10
CA LEU A 20 -2.44 -0.13 -4.53
C LEU A 20 -3.71 0.57 -5.05
N LYS A 21 -4.88 0.16 -4.59
CA LYS A 21 -6.15 0.84 -4.93
C LYS A 21 -6.17 2.27 -4.41
N ASN A 22 -5.79 2.48 -3.15
CA ASN A 22 -5.74 3.81 -2.54
C ASN A 22 -4.67 4.70 -3.21
N TYR A 23 -3.53 4.12 -3.57
CA TYR A 23 -2.44 4.83 -4.25
C TYR A 23 -2.88 5.41 -5.60
N LYS A 24 -3.68 4.68 -6.38
CA LYS A 24 -4.22 5.21 -7.65
C LYS A 24 -5.07 6.46 -7.45
N THR A 25 -5.93 6.47 -6.43
CA THR A 25 -6.74 7.63 -6.08
C THR A 25 -5.87 8.80 -5.61
N TYR A 26 -4.85 8.51 -4.79
CA TYR A 26 -3.87 9.50 -4.34
C TYR A 26 -3.11 10.14 -5.51
N VAL A 27 -2.62 9.34 -6.47
CA VAL A 27 -1.92 9.83 -7.66
C VAL A 27 -2.84 10.72 -8.49
N ALA A 28 -4.06 10.28 -8.80
CA ALA A 28 -5.01 11.08 -9.57
C ALA A 28 -5.32 12.44 -8.92
N HIS A 29 -5.41 12.47 -7.57
CA HIS A 29 -5.59 13.72 -6.83
C HIS A 29 -4.37 14.65 -6.94
N TYR A 30 -3.16 14.10 -6.90
CA TYR A 30 -1.91 14.86 -7.00
C TYR A 30 -1.70 15.40 -8.42
N GLU A 31 -1.92 14.57 -9.44
CA GLU A 31 -1.81 14.97 -10.85
C GLU A 31 -2.82 16.08 -11.19
N SER A 32 -4.06 16.00 -10.68
CA SER A 32 -5.06 17.06 -10.84
C SER A 32 -4.64 18.39 -10.22
N ARG A 33 -3.69 18.38 -9.28
CA ARG A 33 -3.15 19.57 -8.61
C ARG A 33 -1.77 19.96 -9.11
N GLN A 34 -1.26 19.31 -10.16
CA GLN A 34 0.12 19.46 -10.64
C GLN A 34 1.17 19.21 -9.55
N LEU A 35 0.86 18.34 -8.58
CA LEU A 35 1.77 17.91 -7.53
C LEU A 35 2.45 16.60 -7.92
N ILE A 36 3.67 16.38 -7.40
CA ILE A 36 4.41 15.14 -7.61
C ILE A 36 4.02 14.15 -6.50
N PRO A 37 3.34 13.03 -6.80
CA PRO A 37 3.04 12.01 -5.81
C PRO A 37 4.31 11.30 -5.33
N ILE A 38 4.33 10.90 -4.06
CA ILE A 38 5.42 10.07 -3.54
C ILE A 38 5.41 8.68 -4.20
N PRO A 39 6.55 7.96 -4.25
CA PRO A 39 6.59 6.59 -4.76
C PRO A 39 5.71 5.63 -3.97
N PHE A 40 5.18 4.59 -4.64
CA PHE A 40 4.33 3.59 -3.99
C PHE A 40 5.00 2.90 -2.79
N HIS A 41 6.31 2.69 -2.80
CA HIS A 41 7.01 2.10 -1.65
C HIS A 41 6.97 2.99 -0.41
N GLU A 42 7.03 4.32 -0.57
CA GLU A 42 6.88 5.27 0.55
C GLU A 42 5.43 5.31 1.00
N PHE A 43 4.48 5.31 0.06
CA PHE A 43 3.06 5.27 0.37
C PHE A 43 2.67 4.01 1.15
N LEU A 44 3.26 2.86 0.81
CA LEU A 44 2.99 1.58 1.46
C LEU A 44 3.46 1.53 2.93
N LYS A 45 4.43 2.37 3.33
CA LYS A 45 4.86 2.45 4.74
C LYS A 45 3.72 2.84 5.67
N ASN A 46 2.72 3.58 5.19
CA ASN A 46 1.53 3.94 5.96
C ASN A 46 0.63 2.74 6.32
N TYR A 47 0.87 1.57 5.73
CA TYR A 47 0.07 0.36 5.91
C TYR A 47 0.82 -0.75 6.66
N ASN A 48 2.09 -0.55 6.98
CA ASN A 48 2.99 -1.55 7.57
C ASN A 48 3.24 -1.30 9.08
N SER A 49 2.22 -0.79 9.80
CA SER A 49 2.31 -0.45 11.22
C SER A 49 2.14 -1.65 12.15
#